data_AF-A0A2I3BRL7-F1
#
_entry.id   AF-A0A2I3BRL7-F1
#
_cell.length_a   1.000
_cell.length_b   1.000
_cell.length_c   1.000
_cell.angle_alpha   90.00
_cell.angle_beta   90.00
_cell.angle_gamma   90.00
#
_symmetry.space_group_name_H-M   'P 1'
#
loop_
_entity.id
_entity.type
_entity.pdbx_description
1 polymer ?
#
loop_
_entity_poly.entity_id
_entity_poly.type
_entity_poly.pdbx_seq_one_letter_code
_entity_poly.pdbx_strand_id
1 'polypeptide(L)'
;MRVLVGGGTGFIGTAVTQLLRGRGHEVKLVSRQPGPGRITWSELSESGLPLCDVVINLAGENILNPLRRWNETFQKEVLTSRLDTTHLLAKAITETAHPPQAWILVTGVGQRRLRLRSLALQRAQQARDRQSKQTLFHDSLLPAKPD
;
A
#
# COMPACT_ATOMS: atom_id res chain seq x y z
N MET A 1 9.44 -1.39 -24.67
CA MET A 1 8.82 -2.13 -23.55
C MET A 1 7.32 -1.84 -23.53
N ARG A 2 6.54 -2.82 -23.09
CA ARG A 2 5.10 -2.74 -22.85
C ARG A 2 4.86 -2.52 -21.37
N VAL A 3 4.22 -1.41 -21.03
CA VAL A 3 3.95 -1.01 -19.64
C VAL A 3 2.45 -0.98 -19.40
N LEU A 4 2.00 -1.75 -18.41
CA LEU A 4 0.62 -1.69 -17.92
C LEU A 4 0.54 -0.72 -16.74
N VAL A 5 -0.35 0.27 -16.81
CA VAL A 5 -0.48 1.31 -15.76
C VAL A 5 -1.90 1.32 -15.18
N GLY A 6 -2.06 0.80 -13.96
CA GLY A 6 -3.29 0.90 -13.19
C GLY A 6 -3.50 2.32 -12.65
N GLY A 7 -4.67 2.91 -12.88
CA GLY A 7 -4.95 4.30 -12.48
C GLY A 7 -4.24 5.34 -13.35
N GLY A 8 -3.78 4.97 -14.55
CA GLY A 8 -3.00 5.85 -15.43
C GLY A 8 -3.73 7.08 -15.97
N THR A 9 -5.04 7.18 -15.79
CA THR A 9 -5.85 8.37 -16.16
C THR A 9 -5.82 9.47 -15.10
N GLY A 10 -5.27 9.20 -13.91
CA GLY A 10 -5.16 10.19 -12.84
C GLY A 10 -4.03 11.20 -13.06
N PHE A 11 -3.83 12.07 -12.07
CA PHE A 11 -2.82 13.14 -12.09
C PHE A 11 -1.39 12.60 -12.35
N ILE A 12 -0.89 11.72 -11.47
CA ILE A 12 0.44 11.12 -11.62
C ILE A 12 0.49 10.23 -12.87
N GLY A 13 -0.57 9.45 -13.09
CA GLY A 13 -0.66 8.50 -14.20
C GLY A 13 -0.51 9.14 -15.57
N THR A 14 -1.07 10.33 -15.75
CA THR A 14 -0.98 11.08 -17.02
C THR A 14 0.46 11.48 -17.32
N ALA A 15 1.17 12.06 -16.34
CA ALA A 15 2.57 12.44 -16.49
C ALA A 15 3.49 11.24 -16.75
N VAL A 16 3.30 10.15 -15.99
CA VAL A 16 4.06 8.89 -16.19
C VAL A 16 3.81 8.32 -17.58
N THR A 17 2.54 8.28 -18.03
CA THR A 17 2.17 7.78 -19.36
C THR A 17 2.80 8.60 -20.48
N GLN A 18 2.77 9.93 -20.37
CA GLN A 18 3.39 10.83 -21.36
C GLN A 18 4.91 10.62 -21.43
N LEU A 19 5.58 10.54 -20.28
CA LEU A 19 7.02 10.31 -20.21
C LEU A 19 7.41 8.95 -20.83
N LEU A 20 6.67 7.90 -20.50
CA LEU A 20 6.93 6.56 -21.03
C LEU A 20 6.72 6.50 -22.54
N ARG A 21 5.61 7.06 -23.04
CA ARG A 21 5.34 7.13 -24.48
C ARG A 21 6.38 7.98 -25.22
N GLY A 22 6.79 9.11 -24.65
CA GLY A 22 7.84 9.97 -25.21
C GLY A 22 9.20 9.28 -25.30
N ARG A 23 9.43 8.21 -24.55
CA ARG A 23 10.61 7.34 -24.62
C ARG A 23 10.44 6.12 -25.52
N GLY A 24 9.34 6.03 -26.27
CA GLY A 24 9.05 4.91 -27.18
C GLY A 24 8.53 3.65 -26.50
N HIS A 25 8.05 3.74 -25.26
CA HIS A 25 7.37 2.60 -24.61
C HIS A 25 5.90 2.54 -25.01
N GLU A 26 5.38 1.32 -25.20
CA GLU A 26 3.96 1.07 -25.39
C GLU A 26 3.27 1.09 -24.03
N VAL A 27 2.23 1.90 -23.86
CA VAL A 27 1.53 2.05 -22.58
C VAL A 27 0.05 1.72 -22.73
N LYS A 28 -0.39 0.68 -22.01
CA LYS A 28 -1.80 0.30 -21.84
C LYS A 28 -2.25 0.65 -20.42
N LEU A 29 -3.43 1.23 -20.29
CA LEU A 29 -3.96 1.67 -18.99
C LEU A 29 -4.98 0.68 -18.44
N VAL A 30 -5.03 0.53 -17.12
CA VAL A 30 -6.16 -0.11 -16.43
C VAL A 30 -6.92 0.97 -15.68
N SER A 31 -8.23 1.08 -15.91
CA SER A 31 -9.05 2.12 -15.29
C SER A 31 -10.47 1.63 -14.96
N ARG A 32 -11.23 2.43 -14.23
CA ARG A 32 -12.64 2.12 -13.92
C ARG A 32 -13.55 2.18 -15.15
N GLN A 33 -13.16 2.95 -16.17
CA GLN A 33 -13.99 3.21 -17.34
C GLN A 33 -13.27 2.73 -18.61
N PRO A 34 -13.99 2.14 -19.58
CA PRO A 34 -13.40 1.72 -20.85
C PRO A 34 -12.97 2.93 -21.70
N GLY A 35 -12.22 2.68 -22.77
CA GLY A 35 -11.84 3.70 -23.74
C GLY A 35 -10.63 3.34 -24.59
N PRO A 36 -10.13 4.27 -25.42
CA PRO A 36 -8.97 4.02 -26.26
C PRO A 36 -7.71 3.73 -25.42
N GLY A 37 -7.02 2.64 -25.75
CA GLY A 37 -5.76 2.24 -25.11
C GLY A 37 -5.87 1.88 -23.63
N ARG A 38 -7.08 1.59 -23.13
CA ARG A 38 -7.33 1.21 -21.75
C ARG A 38 -8.24 -0.02 -21.66
N ILE A 39 -8.01 -0.83 -20.65
CA ILE A 39 -8.89 -1.93 -20.23
C ILE A 39 -9.50 -1.60 -18.87
N THR A 40 -10.62 -2.24 -18.54
CA THR A 40 -11.24 -2.13 -17.23
C THR A 40 -10.64 -3.10 -16.21
N TRP A 41 -10.90 -2.84 -14.92
CA TRP A 41 -10.54 -3.80 -13.86
C TRP A 41 -11.30 -5.12 -14.01
N SER A 42 -12.55 -5.09 -14.48
CA SER A 42 -13.34 -6.29 -14.75
C SER A 42 -12.73 -7.09 -15.91
N GLU A 43 -12.38 -6.43 -17.01
CA GLU A 43 -11.70 -7.07 -18.14
C GLU A 43 -10.38 -7.72 -17.73
N LEU A 44 -9.59 -7.06 -16.87
CA LEU A 44 -8.35 -7.63 -16.34
C LEU A 44 -8.61 -8.83 -15.41
N SER A 45 -9.70 -8.80 -14.63
CA SER A 45 -10.10 -9.93 -13.79
C SER A 45 -10.59 -11.14 -14.59
N GLU A 46 -11.23 -10.91 -15.73
CA GLU A 46 -11.80 -11.96 -16.58
C GLU A 46 -10.76 -12.54 -17.55
N SER A 47 -9.95 -11.67 -18.16
CA SER A 47 -8.99 -12.03 -19.22
C SER A 47 -7.56 -12.24 -18.71
N GLY A 48 -7.29 -11.89 -17.45
CA GLY A 48 -5.95 -11.97 -16.87
C GLY A 48 -5.04 -10.81 -17.29
N LEU A 49 -3.76 -10.94 -16.92
CA LEU A 49 -2.76 -9.92 -17.19
C LEU A 49 -2.42 -9.87 -18.69
N PRO A 50 -2.57 -8.72 -19.38
CA PRO A 50 -2.11 -8.60 -20.76
C PRO A 50 -0.59 -8.72 -20.82
N LEU A 51 -0.06 -9.19 -21.95
CA LEU A 51 1.38 -9.32 -22.16
C LEU A 51 2.08 -7.97 -21.98
N CYS A 52 2.89 -7.86 -20.92
CA CYS A 52 3.61 -6.65 -20.55
C CYS A 52 4.95 -6.98 -19.89
N ASP A 53 5.90 -6.06 -20.02
CA ASP A 53 7.24 -6.19 -19.41
C ASP A 53 7.26 -5.60 -17.99
N VAL A 54 6.43 -4.58 -17.75
CA VAL A 54 6.37 -3.84 -16.50
C VAL A 54 4.92 -3.52 -16.16
N VAL A 55 4.60 -3.59 -14.87
CA VAL A 55 3.31 -3.15 -14.36
C VAL A 55 3.50 -2.10 -13.26
N ILE A 56 2.76 -1.00 -13.35
CA ILE A 56 2.77 0.11 -12.40
C ILE A 56 1.34 0.31 -11.86
N ASN A 57 1.14 0.28 -10.54
CA ASN A 57 -0.14 0.59 -9.94
C ASN A 57 -0.13 1.96 -9.25
N LEU A 58 -0.93 2.86 -9.81
CA LEU A 58 -1.22 4.22 -9.32
C LEU A 58 -2.69 4.36 -8.92
N ALA A 59 -3.45 3.27 -8.93
CA ALA A 59 -4.87 3.29 -8.64
C ALA A 59 -5.14 3.62 -7.18
N GLY A 60 -6.13 4.49 -6.95
CA GLY A 60 -6.60 4.84 -5.63
C GLY A 60 -7.56 6.01 -5.69
N GLU A 61 -8.55 5.99 -4.82
CA GLU A 61 -9.47 7.11 -4.65
C GLU A 61 -8.71 8.33 -4.11
N ASN A 62 -9.11 9.52 -4.54
CA ASN A 62 -8.46 10.77 -4.16
C ASN A 62 -8.75 11.08 -2.68
N ILE A 63 -7.77 10.84 -1.81
CA ILE A 63 -7.89 11.06 -0.37
C ILE A 63 -8.06 12.54 0.00
N LEU A 64 -7.59 13.47 -0.85
CA LEU A 64 -7.65 14.92 -0.64
C LEU A 64 -8.85 15.55 -1.36
N ASN A 65 -9.89 14.78 -1.70
CA ASN A 65 -11.07 15.31 -2.37
C ASN A 65 -11.86 16.25 -1.44
N PRO A 66 -11.89 17.58 -1.71
CA PRO A 66 -12.52 18.55 -0.81
C PRO A 66 -14.06 18.44 -0.77
N LEU A 67 -14.65 17.77 -1.76
CA LEU A 67 -16.10 17.57 -1.84
C LEU A 67 -16.59 16.40 -0.98
N ARG A 68 -15.66 15.64 -0.38
CA ARG A 68 -15.98 14.44 0.39
C ARG A 68 -15.61 14.60 1.85
N ARG A 69 -16.59 14.41 2.73
CA ARG A 69 -16.35 14.37 4.18
C ARG A 69 -15.59 13.09 4.54
N TRP A 70 -14.64 13.20 5.46
CA TRP A 70 -13.96 12.06 6.05
C TRP A 70 -14.90 11.27 6.97
N ASN A 71 -15.65 10.33 6.39
CA ASN A 71 -16.56 9.41 7.08
C ASN A 71 -16.15 7.95 6.80
N GLU A 72 -16.78 7.00 7.50
CA GLU A 72 -16.47 5.57 7.38
C GLU A 72 -16.59 5.05 5.95
N THR A 73 -17.62 5.49 5.22
CA THR A 73 -17.83 5.12 3.82
C THR A 73 -16.66 5.57 2.95
N PHE A 74 -16.24 6.83 3.05
CA PHE A 74 -15.12 7.36 2.28
C PHE A 74 -13.79 6.71 2.68
N GLN A 75 -13.58 6.46 3.98
CA GLN A 75 -12.41 5.73 4.47
C GLN A 75 -12.34 4.33 3.84
N LYS A 76 -13.47 3.61 3.81
CA LYS A 76 -13.56 2.30 3.18
C LYS A 76 -13.23 2.38 1.71
N GLU A 77 -13.79 3.32 0.96
CA GLU A 77 -13.48 3.50 -0.46
C GLU A 77 -12.02 3.84 -0.75
N VAL A 78 -11.41 4.70 0.07
CA VAL A 78 -9.98 5.03 -0.03
C VAL A 78 -9.12 3.78 0.17
N LEU A 79 -9.51 2.90 1.08
CA LEU A 79 -8.82 1.65 1.36
C LEU A 79 -9.05 0.62 0.25
N THR A 80 -10.31 0.31 -0.09
CA THR A 80 -10.67 -0.72 -1.06
C THR A 80 -10.17 -0.38 -2.46
N SER A 81 -10.24 0.89 -2.88
CA SER A 81 -9.69 1.32 -4.19
C SER A 81 -8.20 1.03 -4.37
N ARG A 82 -7.45 0.90 -3.27
CA ARG A 82 -6.02 0.57 -3.26
C ARG A 82 -5.77 -0.91 -3.06
N LEU A 83 -6.45 -1.52 -2.08
CA LEU A 83 -6.28 -2.93 -1.78
C LEU A 83 -6.78 -3.80 -2.93
N ASP A 84 -8.01 -3.59 -3.39
CA ASP A 84 -8.65 -4.47 -4.39
C ASP A 84 -7.89 -4.44 -5.72
N THR A 85 -7.48 -3.24 -6.17
CA THR A 85 -6.70 -3.09 -7.40
C THR A 85 -5.30 -3.69 -7.30
N THR A 86 -4.66 -3.55 -6.13
CA THR A 86 -3.35 -4.16 -5.86
C THR A 86 -3.44 -5.68 -5.78
N HIS A 87 -4.45 -6.22 -5.08
CA HIS A 87 -4.69 -7.66 -4.98
C HIS A 87 -4.98 -8.27 -6.34
N LEU A 88 -5.83 -7.63 -7.13
CA LEU A 88 -6.18 -8.10 -8.47
C LEU A 88 -4.93 -8.16 -9.37
N LEU A 89 -4.10 -7.13 -9.38
CA LEU A 89 -2.88 -7.13 -10.19
C LEU A 89 -1.84 -8.13 -9.67
N ALA A 90 -1.67 -8.25 -8.35
CA ALA A 90 -0.78 -9.24 -7.76
C ALA A 90 -1.20 -10.66 -8.15
N LYS A 91 -2.50 -10.96 -8.06
CA LYS A 91 -3.08 -12.24 -8.50
C LYS A 91 -2.82 -12.48 -9.99
N ALA A 92 -3.14 -11.51 -10.84
CA ALA A 92 -2.95 -11.63 -12.29
C ALA A 92 -1.46 -11.83 -12.67
N ILE A 93 -0.53 -11.22 -11.92
CA ILE A 93 0.93 -11.41 -12.08
C ILE A 93 1.36 -12.81 -11.65
N THR A 94 0.78 -13.37 -10.59
CA THR A 94 1.13 -14.72 -10.12
C THR A 94 0.54 -15.83 -10.99
N GLU A 95 -0.55 -15.56 -11.72
CA GLU A 95 -1.27 -16.54 -12.53
C GLU A 95 -0.87 -16.53 -14.01
N THR A 96 -0.12 -15.52 -14.47
CA THR A 96 0.30 -15.44 -15.88
C THR A 96 1.48 -16.38 -16.19
N ALA A 97 1.48 -16.95 -17.40
CA ALA A 97 2.61 -17.71 -17.94
C ALA A 97 3.84 -16.83 -18.26
N HIS A 98 3.63 -15.52 -18.43
CA HIS A 98 4.68 -14.55 -18.77
C HIS A 98 4.67 -13.42 -17.73
N PRO A 99 5.29 -13.63 -16.56
CA PRO A 99 5.33 -12.60 -15.51
C PRO A 99 6.16 -11.39 -15.98
N PRO A 100 5.74 -10.16 -15.62
CA PRO A 100 6.50 -8.96 -15.92
C PRO A 100 7.84 -8.98 -15.18
N GLN A 101 8.85 -8.33 -15.77
CA GLN A 101 10.18 -8.18 -15.18
C GLN A 101 10.18 -7.26 -13.96
N ALA A 102 9.20 -6.35 -13.86
CA ALA A 102 9.05 -5.45 -12.73
C ALA A 102 7.59 -5.15 -12.39
N TRP A 103 7.33 -5.06 -11.08
CA TRP A 103 6.08 -4.60 -10.49
C TRP A 103 6.36 -3.40 -9.58
N ILE A 104 5.71 -2.26 -9.85
CA ILE A 104 5.92 -1.00 -9.14
C ILE A 104 4.58 -0.57 -8.52
N LEU A 105 4.58 -0.35 -7.20
CA LEU A 105 3.44 0.20 -6.46
C LEU A 105 3.81 1.57 -5.90
N VAL A 106 2.98 2.58 -6.16
CA VAL A 106 3.15 3.91 -5.57
C VAL A 106 2.33 4.02 -4.29
N THR A 107 2.99 4.38 -3.19
CA THR A 107 2.38 4.58 -1.87
C THR A 107 2.68 5.97 -1.33
N GLY A 108 2.17 6.29 -0.13
CA GLY A 108 2.43 7.56 0.55
C GLY A 108 3.40 7.40 1.73
N VAL A 109 4.14 8.46 2.05
CA VAL A 109 5.05 8.51 3.21
C VAL A 109 4.35 8.28 4.56
N GLY A 110 3.03 8.48 4.63
CA GLY A 110 2.22 8.22 5.82
C GLY A 110 2.35 6.79 6.36
N GLN A 111 2.68 5.82 5.51
CA GLN A 111 2.92 4.43 5.92
C GLN A 111 4.10 4.28 6.89
N ARG A 112 5.10 5.18 6.87
CA ARG A 112 6.28 5.09 7.74
C ARG A 112 5.99 5.47 9.21
N ARG A 113 4.84 6.06 9.54
CA ARG A 113 4.63 6.78 10.82
C ARG A 113 3.81 6.08 11.90
N LEU A 114 3.79 4.74 11.95
CA LEU A 114 3.18 4.00 13.08
C LEU A 114 4.16 3.16 13.92
N ARG A 115 5.45 3.10 13.56
CA ARG A 115 6.44 2.35 14.35
C ARG A 115 6.98 3.09 15.58
N LEU A 116 6.76 4.41 15.68
CA LEU A 116 7.28 5.21 16.80
C LEU A 116 6.43 5.09 18.08
N ARG A 117 5.11 4.85 17.96
CA ARG A 117 4.25 4.64 19.14
C ARG A 117 4.47 3.28 19.78
N SER A 118 4.64 2.21 19.00
CA SER A 118 4.89 0.87 19.54
C SER A 118 6.24 0.77 20.25
N LEU A 119 7.29 1.41 19.71
CA LEU A 119 8.62 1.42 20.34
C LEU A 119 8.64 2.24 21.64
N ALA A 120 7.95 3.38 21.66
CA ALA A 120 7.84 4.21 22.86
C ALA A 120 7.06 3.49 23.97
N LEU A 121 5.96 2.82 23.62
CA LEU A 121 5.18 2.00 24.56
C LEU A 121 5.95 0.78 25.05
N GLN A 122 6.67 0.07 24.19
CA GLN A 122 7.53 -1.05 24.59
C GLN A 122 8.64 -0.61 25.53
N ARG A 123 9.28 0.53 25.26
CA ARG A 123 10.33 1.08 26.14
C ARG A 123 9.78 1.53 27.49
N ALA A 124 8.59 2.13 27.52
CA ALA A 124 7.93 2.50 28.76
C ALA A 124 7.55 1.27 29.60
N GLN A 125 7.07 0.20 28.97
CA GLN A 125 6.75 -1.06 29.65
C GLN A 125 8.00 -1.75 30.21
N GLN A 126 9.07 -1.84 29.40
CA GLN A 126 10.35 -2.41 29.86
C GLN A 126 10.99 -1.63 31.01
N ALA A 127 10.84 -0.30 31.03
CA ALA A 127 11.32 0.54 32.13
C ALA A 127 10.54 0.25 33.43
N ARG A 128 9.20 0.13 33.34
CA ARG A 128 8.35 -0.25 34.48
C ARG A 128 8.69 -1.65 35.00
N ASP A 129 8.85 -2.62 34.11
CA ASP A 129 9.15 -4.01 34.49
C ASP A 129 10.54 -4.13 35.16
N ARG A 130 11.53 -3.33 34.72
CA ARG A 130 12.85 -3.25 35.37
C ARG A 130 12.77 -2.65 36.76
N GLN A 131 11.99 -1.57 36.92
CA GLN A 131 11.82 -0.90 38.21
C GLN A 131 11.10 -1.82 39.20
N SER A 132 10.04 -2.53 38.79
CA SER A 132 9.34 -3.51 39.62
C SER A 132 10.25 -4.67 40.06
N LYS A 133 11.12 -5.17 39.17
CA LYS A 133 12.08 -6.23 39.53
C LYS A 133 13.16 -5.74 40.50
N GLN A 134 13.61 -4.49 40.38
CA GLN A 134 14.56 -3.90 41.32
C GLN A 134 13.94 -3.70 42.72
N THR A 135 12.69 -3.25 42.80
CA THR A 135 11.98 -3.11 44.08
C THR A 135 11.78 -4.46 44.77
N LEU A 136 11.33 -5.48 44.03
CA LEU A 136 11.15 -6.84 44.57
C LEU A 136 12.48 -7.47 45.05
N PHE A 137 13.58 -7.20 44.35
CA PHE A 137 14.91 -7.67 44.77
C PHE A 137 15.37 -6.98 46.05
N HIS A 138 15.14 -5.66 46.18
CA HIS A 138 15.46 -4.92 47.39
C HIS A 138 14.64 -5.39 48.60
N ASP A 139 13.35 -5.65 48.43
CA ASP A 139 12.48 -6.10 49.53
C ASP A 139 12.82 -7.52 50.00
N SER A 140 13.36 -8.37 49.12
CA SER A 140 13.81 -9.73 49.46
C SER A 140 15.13 -9.79 50.25
N LEU A 141 15.86 -8.68 50.34
CA LEU A 141 17.14 -8.57 51.06
C LEU A 141 16.99 -7.97 52.46
N LEU A 142 15.77 -7.57 52.86
CA LEU A 142 15.51 -7.06 54.20
C LEU A 142 15.48 -8.24 55.19
N PRO A 143 16.32 -8.23 56.25
CA PRO A 143 16.29 -9.29 57.25
C PRO A 143 14.92 -9.32 57.93
N ALA A 144 14.38 -10.53 58.12
CA ALA A 144 13.13 -10.74 58.84
C ALA A 144 13.23 -10.06 60.22
N LYS A 145 12.22 -9.26 60.57
CA LYS A 145 12.13 -8.63 61.88
C LYS A 145 12.17 -9.73 62.96
N PRO A 146 13.03 -9.61 63.98
CA PRO A 146 12.98 -10.51 65.12
C PRO A 146 11.70 -10.26 65.92
N ASP A 147 11.12 -11.36 66.42
CA ASP A 147 9.89 -11.44 67.22
C ASP A 147 9.98 -10.69 68.56
#